data_AF-A0A2A2GAL2-F1
#
_entry.id   AF-A0A2A2GAL2-F1
#
_cell.length_a   1.000
_cell.length_b   1.000
_cell.length_c   1.000
_cell.angle_alpha   90.00
_cell.angle_beta   90.00
_cell.angle_gamma   90.00
#
_symmetry.space_group_name_H-M   'P 1'
#
loop_
_entity.id
_entity.type
_entity.pdbx_description
1 polymer ?
#
loop_
_entity_poly.entity_id
_entity_poly.type
_entity_poly.pdbx_seq_one_letter_code
_entity_poly.pdbx_strand_id
1 'polypeptide(L)'
;MLISNHQNTLLAIVVSLFLIFTGCGDSSTDTDTENDDNNQNQSANFESGLIGPGETFSYTFEEEETVDYYCTIHTPDMTGQITVTSSVEAVDRDTVEMENDQFVPENLEVAPNTEVVWVNNQDHDHDIKTGTPSSDNDGDDPNY
;
A
#
# COMPACT_ATOMS: atom_id res chain seq x y z
N MET A 1 -28.05 -1.61 15.21
CA MET A 1 -26.68 -1.96 15.64
C MET A 1 -26.41 -3.34 15.08
N LEU A 2 -25.91 -3.41 13.85
CA LEU A 2 -25.54 -4.66 13.20
C LEU A 2 -24.03 -4.75 13.28
N ILE A 3 -23.56 -5.65 14.13
CA ILE A 3 -22.15 -6.03 14.19
C ILE A 3 -21.93 -6.93 12.98
N SER A 4 -21.29 -6.41 11.94
CA SER A 4 -20.86 -7.22 10.80
C SER A 4 -19.66 -8.03 11.24
N ASN A 5 -19.84 -9.34 11.29
CA ASN A 5 -18.86 -10.33 11.71
C ASN A 5 -18.24 -10.92 10.43
N HIS A 6 -17.18 -10.32 9.91
CA HIS A 6 -16.44 -10.90 8.79
C HIS A 6 -15.32 -11.78 9.32
N GLN A 7 -15.64 -13.06 9.55
CA GLN A 7 -14.61 -14.09 9.66
C GLN A 7 -14.28 -14.58 8.25
N ASN A 8 -13.32 -13.93 7.60
CA ASN A 8 -12.74 -14.45 6.36
C ASN A 8 -11.73 -15.55 6.73
N THR A 9 -12.09 -16.78 6.39
CA THR A 9 -11.29 -17.98 6.65
C THR A 9 -10.33 -18.18 5.48
N LEU A 10 -9.05 -17.86 5.63
CA LEU A 10 -8.03 -18.13 4.61
C LEU A 10 -7.12 -19.29 5.04
N LEU A 11 -7.06 -20.31 4.18
CA LEU A 11 -6.17 -21.46 4.31
C LEU A 11 -4.72 -21.00 4.08
N ALA A 12 -3.90 -20.94 5.13
CA ALA A 12 -2.46 -20.75 4.98
C ALA A 12 -1.78 -22.04 4.49
N ILE A 13 -1.35 -22.09 3.24
CA ILE A 13 -0.42 -23.10 2.74
C ILE A 13 1.00 -22.62 3.04
N VAL A 14 1.62 -23.20 4.07
CA VAL A 14 2.99 -22.87 4.47
C VAL A 14 3.97 -23.59 3.54
N VAL A 15 4.59 -22.85 2.62
CA VAL A 15 5.80 -23.31 1.91
C VAL A 15 6.97 -22.44 2.34
N SER A 16 7.66 -22.88 3.39
CA SER A 16 8.89 -22.26 3.86
C SER A 16 10.03 -22.58 2.89
N LEU A 17 10.43 -21.62 2.07
CA LEU A 17 11.69 -21.67 1.34
C LEU A 17 12.62 -20.54 1.85
N PHE A 18 13.53 -20.91 2.73
CA PHE A 18 14.64 -20.05 3.16
C PHE A 18 15.59 -19.83 1.97
N LEU A 19 15.69 -18.61 1.46
CA LEU A 19 16.79 -18.19 0.58
C LEU A 19 17.65 -17.18 1.33
N ILE A 20 18.83 -17.62 1.73
CA ILE A 20 19.86 -16.79 2.34
C ILE A 20 20.58 -16.08 1.20
N PHE A 21 20.46 -14.75 1.11
CA PHE A 21 21.39 -13.93 0.34
C PHE A 21 22.14 -13.00 1.29
N THR A 22 23.36 -13.40 1.65
CA THR A 22 24.37 -12.46 2.12
C THR A 22 24.81 -11.64 0.91
N GLY A 23 24.29 -10.43 0.78
CA GLY A 23 24.80 -9.41 -0.12
C GLY A 23 25.19 -8.18 0.67
N CYS A 24 26.48 -7.88 0.79
CA CYS A 24 26.92 -6.50 0.98
C CYS A 24 27.12 -5.89 -0.41
N GLY A 25 26.48 -4.75 -0.66
CA GLY A 25 26.66 -3.96 -1.87
C GLY A 25 26.84 -2.51 -1.45
N ASP A 26 28.09 -2.10 -1.28
CA ASP A 26 28.47 -0.70 -1.12
C ASP A 26 28.54 -0.08 -2.53
N SER A 27 27.76 0.97 -2.78
CA SER A 27 27.93 1.81 -3.96
C SER A 27 27.45 3.22 -3.65
N SER A 28 28.37 4.07 -3.22
CA SER A 28 28.19 5.50 -3.08
C SER A 28 27.83 6.15 -4.42
N THR A 29 26.74 6.93 -4.46
CA THR A 29 26.64 8.07 -5.37
C THR A 29 26.27 9.30 -4.56
N ASP A 30 27.23 10.19 -4.50
CA ASP A 30 27.24 11.47 -3.81
C ASP A 30 26.41 12.50 -4.60
N THR A 31 25.32 12.99 -4.02
CA THR A 31 24.67 14.24 -4.45
C THR A 31 24.43 15.10 -3.23
N ASP A 32 25.43 15.92 -2.94
CA ASP A 32 25.40 16.95 -1.92
C ASP A 32 24.30 17.98 -2.21
N THR A 33 23.23 17.94 -1.42
CA THR A 33 22.51 19.14 -0.99
C THR A 33 22.20 18.92 0.48
N GLU A 34 23.09 19.43 1.33
CA GLU A 34 22.91 19.43 2.76
C GLU A 34 21.65 20.22 3.15
N ASN A 35 20.75 19.54 3.86
CA ASN A 35 19.87 20.13 4.86
C ASN A 35 19.87 19.19 6.07
N ASP A 36 20.65 19.59 7.06
CA ASP A 36 20.29 19.73 8.48
C ASP A 36 19.41 18.63 9.10
N ASP A 37 19.98 17.98 10.13
CA ASP A 37 19.32 17.33 11.26
C ASP A 37 17.93 16.72 11.00
N ASN A 38 17.86 15.38 11.09
CA ASN A 38 17.20 14.70 12.20
C ASN A 38 17.05 13.20 11.90
N ASN A 39 17.05 12.42 12.96
CA ASN A 39 16.46 11.09 13.02
C ASN A 39 14.99 11.14 12.55
N GLN A 40 14.76 11.13 11.24
CA GLN A 40 13.44 11.17 10.65
C GLN A 40 13.00 9.73 10.40
N ASN A 41 12.14 9.23 11.28
CA ASN A 41 11.18 8.19 10.92
C ASN A 41 10.36 8.74 9.75
N GLN A 42 10.77 8.42 8.52
CA GLN A 42 10.10 8.88 7.31
C GLN A 42 8.81 8.06 7.16
N SER A 43 7.66 8.73 7.20
CA SER A 43 6.35 8.10 6.92
C SER A 43 6.37 7.31 5.61
N ALA A 44 5.62 6.21 5.54
CA ALA A 44 5.54 5.39 4.35
C ALA A 44 5.23 6.22 3.10
N ASN A 45 6.06 6.04 2.07
CA ASN A 45 5.90 6.68 0.77
C ASN A 45 6.15 5.63 -0.32
N PHE A 46 5.12 5.32 -1.10
CA PHE A 46 5.19 4.31 -2.16
C PHE A 46 4.32 4.67 -3.37
N GLU A 47 4.80 4.24 -4.52
CA GLU A 47 4.07 4.22 -5.79
C GLU A 47 4.29 2.86 -6.47
N SER A 48 3.21 2.23 -6.95
CA SER A 48 3.29 0.89 -7.55
C SER A 48 3.66 0.90 -9.03
N GLY A 49 3.41 2.02 -9.72
CA GLY A 49 3.19 2.01 -11.17
C GLY A 49 1.91 1.27 -11.54
N LEU A 50 1.70 1.02 -12.83
CA LEU A 50 0.52 0.27 -13.31
C LEU A 50 0.57 -1.19 -12.85
N ILE A 51 -0.56 -1.66 -12.36
CA ILE A 51 -0.85 -3.03 -11.95
C ILE A 51 -1.93 -3.55 -12.90
N GLY A 52 -1.54 -4.37 -13.86
CA GLY A 52 -2.46 -4.93 -14.83
C GLY A 52 -3.35 -6.05 -14.27
N PRO A 53 -4.29 -6.58 -15.06
CA PRO A 53 -5.20 -7.65 -14.65
C PRO A 53 -4.47 -8.87 -14.09
N GLY A 54 -4.78 -9.26 -12.85
CA GLY A 54 -4.17 -10.39 -12.14
C GLY A 54 -2.76 -10.14 -11.59
N GLU A 55 -2.21 -8.92 -11.78
CA GLU A 55 -0.92 -8.54 -11.21
C GLU A 55 -1.06 -8.05 -9.76
N THR A 56 0.08 -7.95 -9.08
CA THR A 56 0.15 -7.62 -7.66
C THR A 56 1.23 -6.60 -7.37
N PHE A 57 1.01 -5.78 -6.35
CA PHE A 57 2.01 -4.93 -5.72
C PHE A 57 2.09 -5.27 -4.22
N SER A 58 3.26 -5.15 -3.58
CA SER A 58 3.36 -5.33 -2.13
C SER A 58 4.24 -4.28 -1.47
N TYR A 59 3.93 -3.99 -0.21
CA TYR A 59 4.67 -3.07 0.65
C TYR A 59 4.64 -3.57 2.10
N THR A 60 5.78 -3.49 2.79
CA THR A 60 5.88 -3.86 4.20
C THR A 60 5.87 -2.61 5.06
N PHE A 61 4.93 -2.55 6.00
CA PHE A 61 4.83 -1.43 6.95
C PHE A 61 5.57 -1.77 8.24
N GLU A 62 6.65 -1.06 8.54
CA GLU A 62 7.51 -1.36 9.70
C GLU A 62 7.17 -0.53 10.93
N GLU A 63 6.58 0.64 10.74
CA GLU A 63 6.36 1.64 11.79
C GLU A 63 4.86 1.86 12.04
N GLU A 64 4.49 2.15 13.29
CA GLU A 64 3.10 2.49 13.62
C GLU A 64 2.71 3.85 13.03
N GLU A 65 1.80 3.85 12.06
CA GLU A 65 1.31 5.05 11.41
C GLU A 65 -0.05 4.80 10.74
N THR A 66 -0.62 5.85 10.16
CA THR A 66 -1.80 5.75 9.31
C THR A 66 -1.47 6.34 7.96
N VAL A 67 -1.68 5.55 6.91
CA VAL A 67 -1.23 5.85 5.54
C VAL A 67 -2.43 5.83 4.62
N ASP A 68 -2.81 7.01 4.13
CA ASP A 68 -3.79 7.14 3.06
C ASP A 68 -3.13 6.86 1.71
N TYR A 69 -3.88 6.25 0.80
CA TYR A 69 -3.44 5.99 -0.57
C TYR A 69 -4.62 6.04 -1.54
N TYR A 70 -4.32 6.17 -2.83
CA TYR A 70 -5.33 6.23 -3.88
C TYR A 70 -4.83 5.62 -5.19
N CYS A 71 -5.77 5.27 -6.07
CA CYS A 71 -5.50 4.96 -7.47
C CYS A 71 -5.57 6.25 -8.29
N THR A 72 -4.52 6.56 -9.05
CA THR A 72 -4.42 7.78 -9.87
C THR A 72 -5.32 7.76 -11.10
N ILE A 73 -5.72 6.56 -11.56
CA ILE A 73 -6.61 6.36 -12.72
C ILE A 73 -8.08 6.59 -12.35
N HIS A 74 -8.50 6.13 -11.15
CA HIS A 74 -9.87 6.21 -10.65
C HIS A 74 -10.01 7.28 -9.55
N THR A 75 -9.39 8.44 -9.78
CA THR A 75 -9.55 9.60 -8.90
C THR A 75 -10.89 10.29 -9.16
N PRO A 76 -11.53 10.86 -8.12
CA PRO A 76 -11.09 10.93 -6.72
C PRO A 76 -11.61 9.77 -5.85
N ASP A 77 -12.34 8.81 -6.41
CA ASP A 77 -13.20 7.91 -5.62
C ASP A 77 -12.49 6.66 -5.09
N MET A 78 -11.46 6.17 -5.78
CA MET A 78 -10.74 4.96 -5.38
C MET A 78 -9.61 5.30 -4.39
N THR A 79 -9.98 5.40 -3.12
CA THR A 79 -9.08 5.69 -1.98
C THR A 79 -9.06 4.54 -0.99
N GLY A 80 -7.98 4.42 -0.22
CA GLY A 80 -7.90 3.48 0.89
C GLY A 80 -6.96 3.98 1.99
N GLN A 81 -6.97 3.28 3.12
CA GLN A 81 -6.15 3.58 4.29
C GLN A 81 -5.55 2.30 4.88
N ILE A 82 -4.26 2.36 5.21
CA ILE A 82 -3.60 1.36 6.06
C ILE A 82 -3.37 1.98 7.44
N THR A 83 -3.83 1.33 8.50
CA THR A 83 -3.50 1.68 9.88
C THR A 83 -2.58 0.61 10.44
N VAL A 84 -1.36 1.00 10.81
CA VAL A 84 -0.35 0.12 11.38
C VAL A 84 -0.35 0.30 12.89
N THR A 85 -0.68 -0.75 13.64
CA THR A 85 -0.79 -0.68 15.11
C THR A 85 -0.46 -2.00 15.78
N SER A 86 0.24 -1.97 16.91
CA SER A 86 0.48 -3.13 17.78
C SER A 86 -0.77 -3.63 18.53
N SER A 87 -1.93 -3.01 18.31
CA SER A 87 -3.21 -3.42 18.91
C SER A 87 -3.89 -4.57 18.16
N VAL A 88 -3.38 -4.96 16.99
CA VAL A 88 -3.87 -6.12 16.22
C VAL A 88 -2.83 -7.25 16.22
N GLU A 89 -3.29 -8.48 16.00
CA GLU A 89 -2.42 -9.65 15.94
C GLU A 89 -1.49 -9.57 14.73
N ALA A 90 -0.20 -9.86 14.92
CA ALA A 90 0.76 -9.86 13.83
C ALA A 90 0.56 -11.04 12.88
N VAL A 91 0.53 -10.74 11.60
CA VAL A 91 0.45 -11.70 10.50
C VAL A 91 1.60 -11.43 9.53
N ASP A 92 2.09 -12.48 8.86
CA ASP A 92 3.19 -12.31 7.90
C ASP A 92 2.76 -11.43 6.71
N ARG A 93 1.51 -11.59 6.28
CA ARG A 93 0.91 -10.80 5.19
C ARG A 93 -0.60 -10.66 5.31
N ASP A 94 -1.13 -9.61 4.70
CA ASP A 94 -2.56 -9.40 4.45
C ASP A 94 -2.80 -8.86 3.04
N THR A 95 -4.05 -8.77 2.61
CA THR A 95 -4.41 -8.48 1.21
C THR A 95 -5.46 -7.38 1.08
N VAL A 96 -5.26 -6.51 0.08
CA VAL A 96 -6.25 -5.58 -0.44
C VAL A 96 -6.53 -5.95 -1.89
N GLU A 97 -7.78 -6.25 -2.21
CA GLU A 97 -8.18 -6.49 -3.59
C GLU A 97 -8.60 -5.19 -4.27
N MET A 98 -8.33 -5.07 -5.57
CA MET A 98 -8.95 -4.06 -6.42
C MET A 98 -10.11 -4.74 -7.12
N GLU A 99 -11.33 -4.37 -6.75
CA GLU A 99 -12.56 -4.94 -7.29
C GLU A 99 -13.64 -3.85 -7.36
N ASN A 100 -14.39 -3.81 -8.47
CA ASN A 100 -15.45 -2.83 -8.69
C ASN A 100 -14.99 -1.36 -8.55
N ASP A 101 -13.75 -1.08 -8.98
CA ASP A 101 -13.09 0.22 -8.92
C ASP A 101 -12.90 0.72 -7.47
N GLN A 102 -12.73 -0.23 -6.55
CA GLN A 102 -12.56 0.02 -5.11
C GLN A 102 -11.41 -0.82 -4.56
N PHE A 103 -10.76 -0.29 -3.51
CA PHE A 103 -9.91 -1.10 -2.65
C PHE A 103 -10.79 -1.86 -1.66
N VAL A 104 -10.57 -3.17 -1.54
CA VAL A 104 -11.36 -4.08 -0.71
C VAL A 104 -10.42 -4.92 0.18
N PRO A 105 -10.36 -4.65 1.50
CA PRO A 105 -11.08 -3.60 2.19
C PRO A 105 -10.52 -2.19 1.87
N GLU A 106 -11.39 -1.18 1.99
CA GLU A 106 -10.99 0.23 1.84
C GLU A 106 -10.03 0.65 2.98
N ASN A 107 -10.30 0.18 4.19
CA ASN A 107 -9.48 0.43 5.37
C ASN A 107 -8.98 -0.90 5.92
N LEU A 108 -7.66 -1.04 6.04
CA LEU A 108 -7.01 -2.24 6.56
C LEU A 108 -6.18 -1.89 7.80
N GLU A 109 -6.39 -2.62 8.90
CA GLU A 109 -5.57 -2.52 10.12
C GLU A 109 -4.59 -3.69 10.16
N VAL A 110 -3.29 -3.40 10.30
CA VAL A 110 -2.21 -4.42 10.36
C VAL A 110 -1.25 -4.14 11.51
N ALA A 111 -0.53 -5.17 11.96
CA ALA A 111 0.57 -4.98 12.90
C ALA A 111 1.85 -4.52 12.18
N PRO A 112 2.82 -3.89 12.88
CA PRO A 112 4.14 -3.65 12.33
C PRO A 112 4.80 -4.91 11.75
N ASN A 113 5.55 -4.75 10.67
CA ASN A 113 6.20 -5.77 9.84
C ASN A 113 5.25 -6.68 9.03
N THR A 114 3.99 -6.28 8.85
CA THR A 114 3.06 -6.98 7.95
C THR A 114 3.32 -6.59 6.50
N GLU A 115 3.44 -7.59 5.60
CA GLU A 115 3.43 -7.38 4.15
C GLU A 115 1.98 -7.19 3.67
N VAL A 116 1.63 -6.01 3.16
CA VAL A 116 0.34 -5.80 2.50
C VAL A 116 0.50 -6.06 1.01
N VAL A 117 -0.34 -6.94 0.46
CA VAL A 117 -0.36 -7.29 -0.97
C VAL A 117 -1.63 -6.74 -1.59
N TRP A 118 -1.48 -5.89 -2.59
CA TRP A 118 -2.59 -5.46 -3.42
C TRP A 118 -2.71 -6.36 -4.65
N VAL A 119 -3.92 -6.82 -4.94
CA VAL A 119 -4.20 -7.72 -6.07
C VAL A 119 -5.22 -7.08 -7.00
N ASN A 120 -4.86 -6.91 -8.28
CA ASN A 120 -5.83 -6.46 -9.26
C ASN A 120 -6.69 -7.64 -9.76
N ASN A 121 -7.95 -7.71 -9.29
CA ASN A 121 -8.92 -8.72 -9.70
C ASN A 121 -9.86 -8.23 -10.82
N GLN A 122 -9.57 -7.08 -11.42
CA GLN A 122 -10.35 -6.48 -12.51
C GLN A 122 -9.67 -6.70 -13.87
N ASP A 123 -10.39 -6.34 -14.94
CA ASP A 123 -9.97 -6.52 -16.33
C ASP A 123 -9.29 -5.27 -16.94
N HIS A 124 -9.00 -4.28 -16.12
CA HIS A 124 -8.30 -3.05 -16.49
C HIS A 124 -7.25 -2.66 -15.45
N ASP A 125 -6.42 -1.69 -15.79
CA ASP A 125 -5.26 -1.32 -14.98
C ASP A 125 -5.66 -0.46 -13.77
N HIS A 126 -4.92 -0.66 -12.69
CA HIS A 126 -4.95 0.19 -11.50
C HIS A 126 -3.52 0.59 -11.13
N ASP A 127 -3.38 1.47 -10.15
CA ASP A 127 -2.13 1.78 -9.50
C ASP A 127 -2.39 2.21 -8.06
N ILE A 128 -1.32 2.42 -7.32
CA ILE A 128 -1.36 2.83 -5.92
C ILE A 128 -0.34 3.93 -5.73
N LYS A 129 -0.78 5.00 -5.10
CA LYS A 129 0.08 6.10 -4.68
C LYS A 129 -0.31 6.56 -3.29
N THR A 130 0.66 6.66 -2.39
CA THR A 130 0.45 7.26 -1.06
C THR A 130 0.01 8.72 -1.16
N GLY A 131 -0.93 9.11 -0.31
CA GLY A 131 -1.51 10.45 -0.20
C GLY A 131 -3.01 10.46 -0.41
N THR A 132 -3.55 11.66 -0.63
CA THR A 132 -4.95 11.88 -0.99
C THR A 132 -5.02 12.47 -2.41
N PRO A 133 -6.07 12.16 -3.19
CA PRO A 133 -6.26 12.80 -4.49
C PRO A 133 -6.43 14.32 -4.31
N SER A 134 -5.86 15.11 -5.21
CA SER A 134 -5.98 16.58 -5.16
C SER A 134 -7.45 16.98 -5.29
N SER A 135 -7.94 17.80 -4.37
CA SER A 135 -9.32 18.34 -4.38
C SER A 135 -9.56 19.42 -5.43
N ASP A 136 -8.59 19.64 -6.32
CA ASP A 136 -8.63 20.73 -7.28
C ASP A 136 -9.64 20.39 -8.37
N ASN A 137 -10.88 20.83 -8.12
CA ASN A 137 -11.84 21.18 -9.17
C ASN A 137 -11.30 22.39 -9.95
N ASP A 138 -10.16 22.23 -10.63
CA ASP A 138 -9.73 23.17 -11.67
C ASP A 138 -10.49 22.81 -12.95
N GLY A 139 -11.76 23.18 -12.95
CA GLY A 139 -12.61 23.22 -14.14
C GLY A 139 -12.17 24.30 -15.12
N ASP A 140 -10.94 24.20 -15.62
CA ASP A 140 -10.40 25.01 -16.72
C ASP A 140 -9.32 24.22 -17.50
N ASP A 141 -9.60 22.98 -17.89
CA ASP A 141 -8.99 22.42 -19.11
C ASP A 141 -10.04 22.40 -20.23
N PRO A 142 -10.01 23.35 -21.18
CA PRO A 142 -10.90 23.36 -22.33
C PRO A 142 -10.52 22.35 -23.43
N ASN A 143 -9.60 21.40 -23.18
CA ASN A 143 -9.09 20.47 -24.21
C ASN A 143 -9.08 18.98 -23.82
N TYR A 144 -10.14 18.51 -23.14
CA TYR A 144 -10.65 17.15 -23.34
C TYR A 144 -12.14 17.16 -23.72
#